data_AF-A0A7X4IKD0-F1
#
_entry.id   AF-A0A7X4IKD0-F1
#
_cell.length_a   1.000
_cell.length_b   1.000
_cell.length_c   1.000
_cell.angle_alpha   90.00
_cell.angle_beta   90.00
_cell.angle_gamma   90.00
#
_symmetry.space_group_name_H-M   'P 1'
#
loop_
_entity.id
_entity.type
_entity.pdbx_description
1 polymer ?
#
loop_
_entity_poly.entity_id
_entity_poly.type
_entity_poly.pdbx_seq_one_letter_code
_entity_poly.pdbx_strand_id
1 'polypeptide(L)' 'MSKKKLPKVAIPELEAMLKDMEELLTDEYGNPLPPDHPQVKKLQLLAAQLGTDVPSAPENEGGDSLSGHA' A
#
# COMPACT_ATOMS: atom_id res chain seq x y z
N MET A 1 20.62 -9.90 16.50
CA MET A 1 19.95 -8.66 16.02
C MET A 1 18.50 -8.69 16.48
N SER A 2 18.17 -7.92 17.51
CA SER A 2 16.84 -7.92 18.12
C SER A 2 15.82 -7.27 17.19
N LYS A 3 14.86 -8.06 16.69
CA LYS A 3 13.66 -7.55 16.00
C LYS A 3 12.81 -6.82 17.05
N LYS A 4 13.04 -5.51 17.19
CA LYS A 4 12.22 -4.64 18.05
C LYS A 4 10.81 -4.64 17.45
N LYS A 5 9.88 -5.37 18.10
CA LYS A 5 8.46 -5.31 17.76
C LYS A 5 8.03 -3.86 17.93
N LEU A 6 7.67 -3.19 16.84
CA LEU A 6 7.08 -1.85 16.94
C LEU A 6 5.87 -1.94 17.89
N PRO A 7 5.74 -1.04 18.87
CA PRO A 7 4.53 -0.96 19.66
C PRO A 7 3.39 -0.66 18.69
N LYS A 8 2.44 -1.58 18.59
CA LYS A 8 1.24 -1.44 17.77
C LYS A 8 0.31 -0.49 18.52
N VAL A 9 0.64 0.80 18.48
CA VAL A 9 -0.25 1.85 19.01
C VAL A 9 -1.31 2.03 17.94
N ALA A 10 -2.48 1.42 18.17
CA ALA A 10 -3.66 1.71 17.37
C ALA A 10 -4.03 3.17 17.64
N ILE A 11 -3.91 4.01 16.60
CA ILE A 11 -4.36 5.40 16.62
C ILE A 11 -5.72 5.37 15.92
N PRO A 12 -6.85 5.45 16.64
CA PRO A 12 -8.17 5.21 16.05
C PRO A 12 -8.50 6.13 14.87
N GLU A 13 -8.04 7.39 14.93
CA GLU A 13 -8.21 8.34 13.82
C GLU A 13 -7.43 7.91 12.57
N LEU A 14 -6.21 7.38 12.75
CA LEU A 14 -5.42 6.85 11.64
C LEU A 14 -6.06 5.60 11.05
N GLU A 15 -6.63 4.72 11.89
CA GLU A 15 -7.34 3.53 11.43
C GLU A 15 -8.59 3.89 10.62
N ALA A 16 -9.37 4.87 11.08
CA ALA A 16 -10.52 5.38 10.32
C ALA A 16 -10.10 5.97 8.98
N MET A 17 -9.06 6.79 8.96
CA MET A 17 -8.54 7.38 7.72
C MET A 17 -8.02 6.33 6.73
N LEU A 18 -7.31 5.31 7.21
CA LEU A 18 -6.82 4.21 6.37
C LEU A 18 -7.97 3.39 5.80
N LYS A 19 -9.04 3.20 6.56
CA LYS A 19 -10.24 2.52 6.09
C LYS A 19 -10.96 3.32 5.01
N ASP A 20 -11.12 4.63 5.21
CA ASP A 20 -11.72 5.50 4.18
C ASP A 20 -10.90 5.49 2.87
N MET A 21 -9.57 5.41 2.98
CA MET A 21 -8.67 5.25 1.83
C MET A 21 -8.82 3.88 1.15
N GLU A 22 -8.98 2.81 1.91
CA GLU A 22 -9.25 1.47 1.38
C GLU A 22 -10.56 1.48 0.58
N GLU A 23 -11.65 2.00 1.15
CA GLU A 23 -12.96 2.09 0.49
C GLU A 23 -12.90 2.89 -0.82
N LEU A 24 -12.08 3.95 -0.87
CA LEU A 24 -11.88 4.74 -2.09
C LEU A 24 -11.10 4.00 -3.19
N LEU A 25 -10.25 3.05 -2.80
CA LEU A 25 -9.35 2.32 -3.70
C LEU A 25 -9.82 0.89 -3.99
N THR A 26 -11.04 0.56 -3.58
CA THR A 26 -11.69 -0.71 -3.87
C THR A 26 -12.99 -0.54 -4.66
N ASP A 27 -13.38 -1.56 -5.43
CA ASP A 27 -14.68 -1.63 -6.10
C ASP A 27 -15.82 -2.05 -5.16
N GLU A 28 -17.04 -2.16 -5.69
CA GLU A 28 -18.24 -2.57 -4.94
C GLU A 28 -18.16 -3.97 -4.32
N TYR A 29 -17.21 -4.80 -4.76
CA TYR A 29 -16.96 -6.14 -4.27
C TYR A 29 -15.79 -6.20 -3.28
N GLY A 30 -15.14 -5.05 -2.99
CA GLY A 30 -13.97 -4.96 -2.14
C GLY A 30 -12.66 -5.34 -2.82
N ASN A 31 -12.62 -5.46 -4.15
CA ASN A 31 -11.38 -5.71 -4.87
C ASN A 31 -10.63 -4.40 -5.12
N PRO A 32 -9.28 -4.40 -5.07
CA PRO A 32 -8.50 -3.22 -5.44
C PRO A 32 -8.84 -2.72 -6.84
N LEU A 33 -8.94 -1.41 -7.00
CA LEU A 33 -9.14 -0.78 -8.30
C LEU A 33 -7.96 -1.09 -9.23
N PRO A 34 -8.21 -1.22 -10.55
CA PRO A 34 -7.15 -1.50 -11.50
C PRO A 34 -6.12 -0.35 -11.56
N PRO A 35 -4.86 -0.64 -11.91
CA PRO A 35 -3.79 0.37 -11.95
C PRO A 35 -4.07 1.49 -12.97
N ASP A 36 -4.87 1.21 -13.99
CA ASP A 36 -5.26 2.23 -14.97
C ASP A 36 -6.34 3.20 -14.45
N HIS A 37 -6.97 2.88 -13.32
CA HIS A 37 -8.04 3.69 -12.73
C HIS A 37 -7.53 5.10 -12.36
N PRO A 38 -8.29 6.17 -12.64
CA PRO A 38 -7.85 7.54 -12.40
C PRO A 38 -7.48 7.84 -10.95
N GLN A 39 -8.10 7.19 -9.96
CA GLN A 39 -7.73 7.34 -8.55
C GLN A 39 -6.38 6.69 -8.23
N VAL A 40 -6.12 5.50 -8.79
CA VAL A 40 -4.86 4.77 -8.58
C VAL A 40 -3.70 5.51 -9.25
N LYS A 41 -3.90 6.02 -10.47
CA LYS A 41 -2.92 6.89 -11.16
C LYS A 41 -2.55 8.13 -10.36
N LYS A 42 -3.54 8.80 -9.75
CA LYS A 42 -3.29 9.96 -8.88
C LYS A 42 -2.47 9.58 -7.66
N LEU A 43 -2.80 8.47 -7.01
CA LEU A 43 -2.04 7.96 -5.86
C LEU A 43 -0.59 7.66 -6.25
N GLN A 44 -0.36 6.98 -7.37
CA GLN A 44 0.98 6.67 -7.88
C GLN A 44 1.77 7.95 -8.17
N LEU A 45 1.15 8.96 -8.78
CA LEU A 45 1.82 10.24 -9.04
C LEU A 45 2.19 10.99 -7.75
N LEU A 46 1.32 10.94 -6.74
CA LEU A 46 1.61 11.51 -5.43
C LEU A 46 2.75 10.76 -4.74
N ALA A 47 2.73 9.43 -4.79
CA ALA A 47 3.77 8.59 -4.23
C ALA A 47 5.12 8.83 -4.91
N ALA A 48 5.14 8.94 -6.24
CA ALA A 48 6.34 9.27 -7.01
C ALA A 48 6.93 10.64 -6.62
N GLN A 49 6.08 11.65 -6.37
CA GLN A 49 6.53 12.96 -5.87
C GLN A 49 7.11 12.89 -4.45
N LEU A 50 6.64 11.95 -3.63
CA LEU A 50 7.17 11.69 -2.29
C LEU A 50 8.42 10.80 -2.29
N GLY A 51 8.86 10.31 -3.45
CA GLY A 51 9.99 9.38 -3.58
C GLY A 51 9.65 7.96 -3.09
N THR A 52 8.38 7.59 -3.09
CA THR A 52 7.87 6.27 -2.69
C THR A 52 7.30 5.53 -3.88
N ASP A 53 7.80 4.33 -4.14
CA ASP A 53 7.19 3.40 -5.10
C ASP A 53 5.97 2.73 -4.44
N VAL A 54 4.78 3.00 -4.98
CA VAL A 54 3.56 2.24 -4.63
C VAL A 54 3.48 1.06 -5.60
N PRO A 55 3.67 -0.20 -5.13
CA PRO A 55 3.55 -1.36 -6.00
C PRO A 55 2.13 -1.47 -6.55
N SER A 56 2.03 -1.62 -7.86
CA SER A 56 0.75 -1.78 -8.56
C SER A 56 0.30 -3.23 -8.48
N ALA A 57 -0.56 -3.52 -7.49
CA ALA A 57 -1.19 -4.82 -7.22
C ALA A 57 -0.25 -5.98 -6.78
N PRO A 58 -0.71 -6.86 -5.87
CA PRO A 58 -0.05 -8.13 -5.62
C PRO A 58 -0.38 -9.08 -6.77
N GLU A 59 0.56 -9.24 -7.71
CA GLU A 59 0.61 -10.50 -8.45
C GLU A 59 0.87 -11.60 -7.41
N ASN A 60 -0.13 -12.45 -7.22
CA ASN A 60 0.00 -13.65 -6.42
C ASN A 60 0.93 -14.61 -7.16
N GLU A 61 2.25 -14.42 -7.01
CA GLU A 61 3.24 -15.44 -7.32
C GLU A 61 4.29 -15.45 -6.20
N GLY A 62 4.31 -16.57 -5.47
CA GLY A 62 5.37 -16.84 -4.51
C GLY A 62 6.73 -16.81 -5.21
N GLY A 63 7.69 -16.11 -4.63
CA GLY A 63 9.02 -16.02 -5.22
C GLY A 63 9.96 -15.21 -4.35
N ASP A 64 10.67 -15.93 -3.49
CA ASP A 64 11.94 -15.52 -2.87
C ASP A 64 12.84 -14.72 -3.83
N SER A 65 13.29 -13.54 -3.39
CA SER A 65 14.66 -13.07 -3.64
C SER A 65 14.94 -11.76 -2.89
N LEU A 66 15.49 -11.94 -1.68
CA LEU A 66 16.35 -10.94 -1.05
C LEU A 66 17.66 -10.83 -1.85
N SER A 67 17.90 -9.68 -2.46
CA SER A 67 19.22 -9.25 -2.94
C SER A 67 19.19 -7.71 -2.90
N GLY A 68 19.77 -7.02 -1.92
CA GLY A 68 21.16 -7.12 -1.51
C GLY A 68 22.02 -6.27 -2.43
N HIS A 69 22.20 -4.98 -2.13
CA HIS A 69 23.37 -4.26 -2.62
C HIS A 69 23.84 -3.17 -1.67
N ALA A 70 25.18 -3.07 -1.64
CA ALA A 70 26.06 -2.50 -0.64
C ALA A 70 26.17 -0.97 -0.65
#